data_AF-A0A0C9WVU7-F1
#
_entry.id   AF-A0A0C9WVU7-F1
#
_cell.length_a   1.000
_cell.length_b   1.000
_cell.length_c   1.000
_cell.angle_alpha   90.00
_cell.angle_beta   90.00
_cell.angle_gamma   90.00
#
_symmetry.space_group_name_H-M   'P 1'
#
loop_
_entity.id
_entity.type
_entity.pdbx_description
1 polymer ?
#
loop_
_entity_poly.entity_id
_entity_poly.type
_entity_poly.pdbx_seq_one_letter_code
_entity_poly.pdbx_strand_id
1 'polypeptide(L)'
;MFSTLQEYHQAIISAAWMITLSLIPQDLVRAGAILLGFLICLQTIRPRILMKTLQLRLSSLEEKLQDAVDTGIMRRSDTSFINQFVRDMGRIRYMIFDLHERTLMTSGGIFQEMKAVWEGLSLEINECIRDVDALERNLEINRAKILKNHYHLWR
;
A
#
# COMPACT_ATOMS: atom_id res chain seq x y z
N MET A 1 -11.74 41.11 -49.35
CA MET A 1 -10.47 40.44 -49.69
C MET A 1 -9.69 39.90 -48.48
N PHE A 2 -10.10 40.18 -47.23
CA PHE A 2 -9.47 39.64 -46.01
C PHE A 2 -10.06 38.29 -45.53
N SER A 3 -11.28 37.94 -45.96
CA SER A 3 -11.97 36.71 -45.51
C SER A 3 -11.36 35.43 -46.11
N THR A 4 -10.94 35.48 -47.37
CA THR A 4 -10.37 34.31 -48.06
C THR A 4 -9.01 33.91 -47.49
N LEU A 5 -8.21 34.89 -47.06
CA LEU A 5 -6.87 34.65 -46.49
C LEU A 5 -6.94 33.97 -45.11
N GLN A 6 -8.00 34.25 -44.34
CA GLN A 6 -8.26 33.65 -43.04
C GLN A 6 -8.77 32.21 -43.17
N GLU A 7 -9.61 31.91 -44.17
CA GLU A 7 -10.04 30.54 -44.47
C GLU A 7 -8.87 29.66 -44.92
N TYR A 8 -7.96 30.18 -45.75
CA TYR A 8 -6.75 29.47 -46.15
C TYR A 8 -5.84 29.18 -44.94
N HIS A 9 -5.67 30.14 -44.03
CA HIS A 9 -4.88 29.93 -42.82
C HIS A 9 -5.50 28.86 -41.92
N GLN A 10 -6.83 28.87 -41.75
CA GLN A 10 -7.55 27.88 -40.95
C GLN A 10 -7.45 26.48 -41.55
N ALA A 11 -7.51 26.36 -42.88
CA ALA A 11 -7.34 25.10 -43.60
C ALA A 11 -5.91 24.55 -43.49
N ILE A 12 -4.89 25.41 -43.57
CA ILE A 12 -3.49 25.02 -43.38
C ILE A 12 -3.26 24.57 -41.95
N ILE A 13 -3.83 25.26 -40.96
CA ILE A 13 -3.73 24.89 -39.55
C ILE A 13 -4.43 23.55 -39.30
N SER A 14 -5.63 23.31 -39.85
CA SER A 14 -6.35 22.04 -39.64
C SER A 14 -5.65 20.86 -40.33
N ALA A 15 -5.10 21.07 -41.53
CA ALA A 15 -4.31 20.07 -42.24
C ALA A 15 -3.00 19.75 -41.50
N ALA A 16 -2.33 20.78 -40.98
CA ALA A 16 -1.14 20.61 -40.15
C ALA A 16 -1.48 19.80 -38.89
N TRP A 17 -2.56 20.12 -38.18
CA TRP A 17 -3.00 19.34 -37.01
C TRP A 17 -3.36 17.89 -37.34
N MET A 18 -4.02 17.63 -38.47
CA MET A 18 -4.30 16.26 -38.94
C MET A 18 -3.02 15.47 -39.21
N ILE A 19 -2.01 16.09 -39.82
CA ILE A 19 -0.72 15.45 -40.08
C ILE A 19 0.00 15.20 -38.75
N THR A 20 0.01 16.16 -37.83
CA THR A 20 0.64 15.98 -36.51
C THR A 20 -0.03 14.85 -35.72
N LEU A 21 -1.36 14.75 -35.76
CA LEU A 21 -2.12 13.68 -35.12
C LEU A 21 -1.97 12.32 -35.81
N SER A 22 -1.80 12.29 -37.14
CA SER A 22 -1.58 11.04 -37.89
C SER A 22 -0.13 10.55 -37.82
N LEU A 23 0.82 11.46 -37.53
CA LEU A 23 2.23 11.13 -37.30
C LEU A 23 2.51 10.62 -35.89
N ILE A 24 1.59 10.76 -34.92
CA ILE A 24 1.73 10.16 -33.60
C ILE A 24 1.74 8.64 -33.81
N PRO A 25 2.91 7.99 -33.72
CA PRO A 25 2.96 6.55 -33.92
C PRO A 25 2.12 5.93 -32.82
N GLN A 26 1.32 4.90 -33.14
CA GLN A 26 0.68 4.08 -32.10
C GLN A 26 1.72 3.61 -31.06
N ASP A 27 2.98 3.45 -31.47
CA ASP A 27 4.11 3.16 -30.59
C ASP A 27 4.43 4.25 -29.56
N LEU A 28 4.18 5.53 -29.84
CA LEU A 28 4.39 6.62 -28.89
C LEU A 28 3.30 6.63 -27.81
N VAL A 29 2.04 6.38 -28.19
CA VAL A 29 0.93 6.22 -27.23
C VAL A 29 1.16 4.96 -26.38
N ARG A 30 1.60 3.86 -27.00
CA ARG A 30 1.93 2.61 -26.30
C ARG A 30 3.11 2.79 -25.36
N ALA A 31 4.19 3.43 -25.81
CA ALA A 31 5.34 3.73 -24.97
C ALA A 31 4.94 4.66 -23.81
N GLY A 32 4.11 5.67 -24.07
CA GLY A 32 3.56 6.56 -23.05
C GLY A 32 2.72 5.83 -22.00
N ALA A 33 1.85 4.91 -22.41
CA ALA A 33 1.05 4.09 -21.51
C ALA A 33 1.91 3.15 -20.66
N ILE A 34 2.95 2.54 -21.25
CA ILE A 34 3.92 1.70 -20.53
C ILE A 34 4.69 2.55 -19.50
N LEU A 35 5.14 3.74 -19.89
CA LEU A 35 5.85 4.67 -18.99
C LEU A 35 4.97 5.13 -17.82
N LEU A 36 3.71 5.47 -18.10
CA LEU A 36 2.72 5.81 -17.07
C LEU A 36 2.46 4.63 -16.12
N GLY A 37 2.26 3.43 -16.67
CA GLY A 37 2.09 2.22 -15.87
C GLY A 37 3.30 1.94 -14.97
N PHE A 38 4.51 2.12 -15.51
CA PHE A 38 5.76 1.97 -14.78
C PHE A 38 5.92 3.02 -13.67
N LEU A 39 5.60 4.29 -13.95
CA LEU A 39 5.64 5.37 -12.96
C LEU A 39 4.62 5.15 -11.83
N ILE A 40 3.42 4.67 -12.15
CA ILE A 40 2.41 4.32 -11.15
C ILE A 40 2.90 3.16 -10.28
N CYS A 41 3.52 2.13 -10.89
CA CYS A 41 4.08 0.98 -10.17
C CYS A 41 5.21 1.41 -9.22
N LEU A 42 6.11 2.29 -9.67
CA LEU A 42 7.16 2.85 -8.82
C LEU A 42 6.59 3.69 -7.67
N GLN A 43 5.49 4.43 -7.89
CA GLN A 43 4.83 5.18 -6.83
C GLN A 43 4.19 4.27 -5.78
N THR A 44 3.52 3.18 -6.18
CA THR A 44 2.90 2.24 -5.23
C THR A 44 3.92 1.44 -4.44
N ILE A 45 5.09 1.17 -5.02
CA ILE A 45 6.19 0.46 -4.37
C ILE A 45 7.03 1.42 -3.51
N ARG A 46 6.77 2.72 -3.51
CA ARG A 46 7.58 3.70 -2.76
C ARG A 46 7.61 3.36 -1.26
N PRO A 47 8.79 3.09 -0.66
CA PRO A 47 8.90 2.65 0.73
C PRO A 47 8.18 3.56 1.71
N ARG A 48 8.24 4.87 1.48
CA ARG A 48 7.56 5.88 2.31
C ARG A 48 6.03 5.73 2.34
N ILE A 49 5.40 5.38 1.21
CA ILE A 49 3.95 5.18 1.14
C ILE A 49 3.60 3.88 1.85
N LEU A 50 4.32 2.80 1.54
CA LEU A 50 4.13 1.50 2.18
C LEU A 50 4.33 1.58 3.70
N MET A 51 5.32 2.34 4.17
CA MET A 51 5.58 2.54 5.60
C MET A 51 4.41 3.23 6.31
N LYS A 52 3.78 4.24 5.68
CA LYS A 52 2.57 4.87 6.23
C LYS A 52 1.42 3.88 6.30
N THR A 53 1.24 3.07 5.26
CA THR A 53 0.22 2.02 5.25
C THR A 53 0.46 1.01 6.36
N LEU A 54 1.71 0.56 6.56
CA LEU A 54 2.10 -0.35 7.63
C LEU A 54 1.80 0.24 9.01
N GLN A 55 2.12 1.52 9.24
CA GLN A 55 1.79 2.21 10.49
C GLN A 55 0.28 2.26 10.75
N LEU A 56 -0.53 2.60 9.72
CA LEU A 56 -1.99 2.61 9.85
C LEU A 56 -2.56 1.22 10.16
N ARG A 57 -2.04 0.18 9.51
CA ARG A 57 -2.43 -1.22 9.78
C ARG A 57 -2.10 -1.64 11.20
N LEU A 58 -0.91 -1.30 11.68
CA LEU A 58 -0.52 -1.57 13.06
C LEU A 58 -1.44 -0.88 14.06
N SER A 59 -1.76 0.41 13.86
CA SER A 59 -2.68 1.13 14.73
C SER A 59 -4.08 0.51 14.75
N SER A 60 -4.58 0.08 13.59
CA SER A 60 -5.88 -0.61 13.51
C SER A 60 -5.87 -1.95 14.25
N LEU A 61 -4.79 -2.73 14.14
CA LEU A 61 -4.62 -3.97 14.90
C LEU A 61 -4.60 -3.70 16.42
N GLU A 62 -3.88 -2.65 16.85
CA GLU A 62 -3.80 -2.26 18.26
C GLU A 62 -5.16 -1.85 18.82
N GLU A 63 -5.96 -1.11 18.05
CA GLU A 63 -7.33 -0.76 18.41
C GLU A 63 -8.22 -2.00 18.57
N LYS A 64 -8.17 -2.94 17.61
CA LYS A 64 -8.90 -4.21 17.69
C LYS A 64 -8.46 -5.07 18.87
N LEU A 65 -7.16 -5.07 19.16
CA LEU A 65 -6.61 -5.76 20.32
C LEU A 65 -7.15 -5.15 21.62
N GLN A 66 -7.17 -3.81 21.72
CA GLN A 66 -7.71 -3.11 22.87
C GLN A 66 -9.19 -3.45 23.08
N ASP A 67 -10.01 -3.42 22.02
CA ASP A 67 -11.42 -3.87 22.06
C ASP A 67 -11.54 -5.33 22.53
N ALA A 68 -10.69 -6.24 22.03
CA ALA A 68 -10.69 -7.64 22.46
C ALA A 68 -10.27 -7.81 23.93
N VAL A 69 -9.42 -6.94 24.46
CA VAL A 69 -9.05 -6.91 25.88
C VAL A 69 -10.21 -6.38 26.72
N ASP A 70 -10.80 -5.25 26.34
CA ASP A 70 -11.87 -4.56 27.07
C ASP A 70 -13.16 -5.40 27.12
N THR A 71 -13.49 -6.08 26.02
CA THR A 71 -14.62 -7.03 25.95
C THR A 71 -14.34 -8.35 26.68
N GLY A 72 -13.15 -8.52 27.26
CA GLY A 72 -12.75 -9.72 28.00
C GLY A 72 -12.53 -10.96 27.13
N ILE A 73 -12.49 -10.80 25.80
CA ILE A 73 -12.18 -11.88 24.85
C ILE A 73 -10.77 -12.40 25.12
N MET A 74 -9.78 -11.52 25.29
CA MET A 74 -8.42 -11.94 25.62
C MET A 74 -8.34 -12.69 26.96
N ARG A 75 -9.11 -12.29 27.98
CA ARG A 75 -9.16 -13.00 29.26
C ARG A 75 -9.74 -14.43 29.14
N ARG A 76 -10.64 -14.65 28.19
CA ARG A 76 -11.26 -15.95 27.91
C ARG A 76 -10.47 -16.78 26.88
N SER A 77 -9.37 -16.22 26.36
CA SER A 77 -8.53 -16.89 25.37
C SER A 77 -7.55 -17.86 26.02
N ASP A 78 -7.12 -18.84 25.24
CA ASP A 78 -6.12 -19.82 25.68
C ASP A 78 -4.79 -19.11 25.99
N THR A 79 -4.12 -19.46 27.10
CA THR A 79 -2.85 -18.85 27.50
C THR A 79 -1.76 -19.03 26.43
N SER A 80 -1.78 -20.15 25.70
CA SER A 80 -0.88 -20.41 24.58
C SER A 80 -1.11 -19.42 23.43
N PHE A 81 -2.37 -19.12 23.11
CA PHE A 81 -2.73 -18.12 22.10
C PHE A 81 -2.24 -16.73 22.52
N ILE A 82 -2.49 -16.31 23.76
CA ILE A 82 -2.05 -15.01 24.28
C ILE A 82 -0.53 -14.88 24.20
N ASN A 83 0.21 -15.89 24.67
CA ASN A 83 1.68 -15.87 24.67
C ASN A 83 2.25 -15.79 23.25
N GLN A 84 1.70 -16.56 22.31
CA GLN A 84 2.11 -16.53 20.91
C GLN A 84 1.80 -15.17 20.28
N PHE A 85 0.59 -14.65 20.50
CA PHE A 85 0.15 -13.35 19.99
C PHE A 85 1.05 -12.21 20.48
N VAL A 86 1.36 -12.16 21.77
CA VAL A 86 2.26 -11.14 22.35
C VAL A 86 3.67 -11.24 21.75
N ARG A 87 4.17 -12.46 21.56
CA ARG A 87 5.48 -12.69 20.95
C ARG A 87 5.54 -12.21 19.51
N ASP A 88 4.52 -12.55 18.71
CA ASP A 88 4.44 -12.16 17.31
C ASP A 88 4.26 -10.65 17.17
N MET A 89 3.42 -10.04 18.01
CA MET A 89 3.26 -8.58 18.06
C MET A 89 4.56 -7.87 18.43
N GLY A 90 5.30 -8.39 19.42
CA GLY A 90 6.60 -7.86 19.81
C GLY A 90 7.62 -7.91 18.66
N ARG A 91 7.68 -9.03 17.94
CA ARG A 91 8.54 -9.19 16.76
C ARG A 91 8.16 -8.18 15.66
N ILE A 92 6.88 -8.06 15.35
CA ILE A 92 6.38 -7.13 14.32
C ILE A 92 6.71 -5.69 14.69
N ARG A 93 6.48 -5.26 15.95
CA ARG A 93 6.82 -3.91 16.39
C ARG A 93 8.31 -3.60 16.24
N TYR A 94 9.18 -4.56 16.58
CA TYR A 94 10.62 -4.40 16.38
C TYR A 94 10.97 -4.23 14.89
N MET A 95 10.39 -5.08 14.03
CA MET A 95 10.63 -5.02 12.58
C MET A 95 10.12 -3.71 11.96
N ILE A 96 8.95 -3.22 12.40
CA ILE A 96 8.42 -1.92 11.98
C ILE A 96 9.35 -0.79 12.38
N PHE A 97 9.94 -0.82 13.59
CA PHE A 97 10.87 0.21 14.03
C PHE A 97 12.14 0.24 13.15
N ASP A 98 12.74 -0.92 12.88
CA ASP A 98 13.90 -1.05 11.98
C ASP A 98 13.59 -0.54 10.56
N LEU A 99 12.46 -0.97 10.00
CA LEU A 99 11.99 -0.53 8.68
C LEU A 99 11.70 0.97 8.65
N HIS A 100 11.20 1.55 9.74
CA HIS A 100 10.97 2.98 9.85
C HIS A 100 12.28 3.76 9.78
N GLU A 101 13.29 3.34 10.53
CA GLU A 101 14.60 3.97 10.56
C GLU A 101 15.26 3.91 9.18
N ARG A 102 15.26 2.74 8.53
CA ARG A 102 15.79 2.56 7.17
C ARG A 102 15.03 3.38 6.12
N THR A 103 13.72 3.52 6.29
CA THR A 103 12.89 4.39 5.42
C THR A 103 13.22 5.87 5.62
N LEU A 104 13.51 6.30 6.86
CA LEU A 104 13.92 7.67 7.15
C LEU A 104 15.30 7.99 6.55
N MET A 105 16.26 7.07 6.68
CA MET A 105 17.62 7.24 6.12
C MET A 105 17.63 7.31 4.59
N THR A 106 16.64 6.71 3.93
CA THR A 106 16.50 6.71 2.46
C THR A 106 15.61 7.85 1.93
N SER A 107 15.04 8.68 2.81
CA SER A 107 14.06 9.71 2.46
C SER A 107 14.65 11.03 1.91
N GLY A 108 15.95 11.08 1.62
CA GLY A 108 16.67 12.28 1.18
C GLY A 108 16.51 12.65 -0.30
N GLY A 109 15.82 11.84 -1.11
CA GLY A 109 15.50 12.18 -2.51
C GLY A 109 14.94 11.01 -3.34
N ILE A 110 14.38 11.30 -4.51
CA ILE A 110 13.74 10.32 -5.41
C ILE A 110 14.72 9.20 -5.81
N PHE A 111 15.99 9.52 -6.05
CA PHE A 111 17.03 8.53 -6.38
C PHE A 111 17.34 7.58 -5.22
N GLN A 112 17.33 8.07 -3.97
CA GLN A 112 17.57 7.23 -2.79
C GLN A 112 16.38 6.30 -2.53
N GLU A 113 15.16 6.78 -2.74
CA GLU A 113 13.97 5.94 -2.62
C GLU A 113 13.91 4.89 -3.75
N MET A 114 14.25 5.24 -5.00
CA MET A 114 14.38 4.26 -6.09
C MET A 114 15.45 3.21 -5.79
N LYS A 115 16.58 3.62 -5.19
CA LYS A 115 17.61 2.69 -4.72
C LYS A 115 17.07 1.77 -3.63
N ALA A 116 16.33 2.29 -2.67
CA ALA A 116 15.73 1.52 -1.58
C ALA A 116 14.68 0.51 -2.09
N VAL A 117 13.90 0.87 -3.13
CA VAL A 117 13.02 -0.07 -3.85
C VAL A 117 13.85 -1.22 -4.43
N TRP A 118 14.96 -0.90 -5.09
CA TRP A 118 15.84 -1.90 -5.72
C TRP A 118 16.57 -2.78 -4.69
N GLU A 119 16.91 -2.22 -3.54
CA GLU A 119 17.49 -2.92 -2.39
C GLU A 119 16.48 -3.80 -1.63
N GLY A 120 15.21 -3.80 -2.05
CA GLY A 120 14.20 -4.70 -1.50
C GLY A 120 13.45 -4.16 -0.27
N LEU A 121 13.71 -2.92 0.16
CA LEU A 121 13.05 -2.33 1.34
C LEU A 121 11.52 -2.35 1.22
N SER A 122 11.00 -2.11 0.01
CA SER A 122 9.56 -2.18 -0.26
C SER A 122 8.97 -3.58 -0.12
N LEU A 123 9.76 -4.61 -0.42
CA LEU A 123 9.34 -5.99 -0.25
C LEU A 123 9.30 -6.34 1.25
N GLU A 124 10.32 -5.95 2.01
CA GLU A 124 10.35 -6.15 3.46
C GLU A 124 9.17 -5.45 4.17
N ILE A 125 8.84 -4.21 3.77
CA ILE A 125 7.67 -3.49 4.30
C ILE A 125 6.37 -4.23 3.96
N ASN A 126 6.23 -4.74 2.72
CA ASN A 126 5.05 -5.51 2.32
C ASN A 126 4.92 -6.84 3.06
N GLU A 127 6.02 -7.54 3.31
CA GLU A 127 6.03 -8.73 4.15
C GLU A 127 5.57 -8.41 5.57
N CYS A 128 6.06 -7.32 6.15
CA CYS A 128 5.61 -6.86 7.46
C CYS A 128 4.13 -6.49 7.49
N ILE A 129 3.59 -5.89 6.41
CA ILE A 129 2.14 -5.62 6.30
C ILE A 129 1.35 -6.93 6.34
N ARG A 130 1.80 -7.96 5.60
CA ARG A 130 1.15 -9.27 5.57
C ARG A 130 1.18 -9.94 6.94
N ASP A 131 2.27 -9.80 7.69
CA ASP A 131 2.38 -10.33 9.05
C ASP A 131 1.38 -9.64 10.01
N VAL A 132 1.21 -8.32 9.89
CA VAL A 132 0.19 -7.56 10.64
C VAL A 132 -1.21 -8.05 10.29
N ASP A 133 -1.54 -8.17 9.00
CA ASP A 133 -2.85 -8.64 8.53
C ASP A 133 -3.15 -10.09 9.00
N ALA A 134 -2.13 -10.95 9.01
CA ALA A 134 -2.26 -12.31 9.52
C ALA A 134 -2.55 -12.34 11.03
N LEU A 135 -1.88 -11.47 11.79
CA LEU A 135 -2.10 -11.34 13.24
C LEU A 135 -3.50 -10.80 13.55
N GLU A 136 -3.97 -9.82 12.78
CA GLU A 136 -5.34 -9.29 12.85
C GLU A 136 -6.38 -10.39 12.60
N ARG A 137 -6.19 -11.17 11.54
CA ARG A 137 -7.08 -12.30 11.22
C ARG A 137 -7.11 -13.34 12.34
N ASN A 138 -5.96 -13.64 12.94
CA ASN A 138 -5.88 -14.58 14.06
C ASN A 138 -6.66 -14.09 15.28
N LEU A 139 -6.61 -12.78 15.57
CA LEU A 139 -7.40 -12.16 16.63
C LEU A 139 -8.90 -12.30 16.37
N GLU A 140 -9.35 -12.03 15.14
CA GLU A 140 -10.76 -12.16 14.75
C GLU A 140 -11.28 -13.60 14.83
N ILE A 141 -10.48 -14.57 14.37
CA ILE A 141 -10.81 -16.00 14.48
C ILE A 141 -10.96 -16.40 15.95
N ASN A 142 -10.04 -15.96 16.81
CA ASN A 142 -10.12 -16.25 18.23
C ASN A 142 -11.34 -15.60 18.90
N ARG A 143 -11.66 -14.35 18.55
CA ARG A 143 -12.89 -13.68 18.99
C ARG A 143 -14.14 -14.48 18.59
N ALA A 144 -14.23 -14.91 17.34
CA ALA A 144 -15.36 -15.71 16.85
C ALA A 144 -15.47 -17.06 17.59
N LYS A 145 -14.34 -17.74 17.85
CA LYS A 145 -14.29 -19.00 18.62
C LYS A 145 -14.85 -18.81 20.03
N ILE A 146 -14.44 -17.74 20.72
CA ILE A 146 -14.87 -17.46 22.10
C ILE A 146 -16.35 -17.11 22.15
N LEU A 147 -16.84 -16.27 21.23
CA LEU A 147 -18.25 -15.91 21.14
C LEU A 147 -19.12 -17.14 20.86
N LYS A 148 -18.69 -18.01 19.94
CA LYS A 148 -19.38 -19.27 19.65
C LYS A 148 -19.46 -20.18 20.88
N ASN A 149 -18.34 -20.36 21.59
CA ASN A 149 -18.31 -21.17 22.81
C ASN A 149 -19.23 -20.60 23.90
N HIS A 150 -19.27 -19.28 24.03
CA HIS A 150 -20.17 -18.62 24.98
C HIS A 150 -21.64 -18.84 24.64
N TYR A 151 -22.01 -18.77 23.36
CA TYR A 151 -23.37 -19.07 22.91
C TYR A 151 -23.78 -20.52 23.22
N HIS A 152 -22.88 -21.49 22.99
CA HIS A 152 -23.15 -22.90 23.34
C HIS A 152 -23.30 -23.14 24.84
N LEU A 153 -22.63 -22.35 25.69
CA LEU A 153 -22.76 -22.44 27.15
C LEU A 153 -24.09 -21.86 27.68
N TRP A 154 -24.73 -20.99 26.90
CA TRP A 154 -26.02 -20.38 27.25
C TRP A 154 -27.24 -21.21 26.83
N ARG A 155 -27.06 -22.20 25.97
CA ARG A 155 -28.11 -23.08 25.44
C ARG A 155 -28.13 -24.40 26.20
#